data_AF-A0A1Y0C7C7-F1
#
_entry.id   AF-A0A1Y0C7C7-F1
#
_cell.length_a   1.000
_cell.length_b   1.000
_cell.length_c   1.000
_cell.angle_alpha   90.00
_cell.angle_beta   90.00
_cell.angle_gamma   90.00
#
_symmetry.space_group_name_H-M   'P 1'
#
loop_
_entity.id
_entity.type
_entity.pdbx_description
1 polymer ?
#
loop_
_entity_poly.entity_id
_entity_poly.type
_entity_poly.pdbx_seq_one_letter_code
_entity_poly.pdbx_strand_id
1 'polypeptide(L)'
;MSTWGVARLVGSVPHTDPVMRIIGVGDLELYRVSPPLCGYHVIAAQRTTWAMRAQYIHPDGRIEPAEPDDPVSTDLYGVTGEGLQIDRDAKLPGSADGRNVARTLAGIGYRII
;
A
#
# COMPACT_ATOMS: atom_id res chain seq x y z
N MET A 1 -17.20 6.61 -18.43
CA MET A 1 -15.74 6.48 -18.21
C MET A 1 -15.54 6.35 -16.72
N SER A 2 -15.00 5.24 -16.23
CA SER A 2 -14.77 5.04 -14.80
C SER A 2 -13.68 6.01 -14.33
N THR A 3 -13.99 6.91 -13.40
CA THR A 3 -13.11 7.98 -12.88
C THR A 3 -12.07 7.45 -11.89
N TRP A 4 -11.33 6.41 -12.29
CA TRP A 4 -10.29 5.81 -11.46
C TRP A 4 -8.94 6.35 -11.87
N GLY A 5 -8.10 6.65 -10.88
CA GLY A 5 -6.69 6.87 -11.10
C GLY A 5 -6.00 5.58 -11.56
N VAL A 6 -4.80 5.75 -12.08
CA VAL A 6 -3.94 4.68 -12.57
C VAL A 6 -2.64 4.70 -11.79
N ALA A 7 -2.18 3.53 -11.35
CA ALA A 7 -0.89 3.33 -10.72
C ALA A 7 -0.08 2.35 -11.57
N ARG A 8 1.08 2.78 -12.07
CA ARG A 8 1.98 1.95 -12.86
C ARG A 8 3.23 1.67 -12.06
N LEU A 9 3.57 0.39 -11.89
CA LEU A 9 4.85 0.01 -11.28
C LEU A 9 6.00 0.53 -12.16
N VAL A 10 6.92 1.28 -11.56
CA VAL A 10 8.09 1.88 -12.24
C VAL A 10 9.42 1.40 -11.66
N GLY A 11 9.41 0.68 -10.54
CA GLY A 11 10.61 0.07 -9.97
C GLY A 11 10.36 -0.50 -8.58
N SER A 12 11.42 -1.05 -7.98
CA SER A 12 11.44 -1.47 -6.59
C SER A 12 12.79 -1.10 -5.95
N VAL A 13 12.80 -0.91 -4.63
CA VAL A 13 13.99 -0.58 -3.85
C VAL A 13 14.09 -1.55 -2.66
N PRO A 14 15.23 -2.22 -2.47
CA PRO A 14 15.41 -3.11 -1.33
C PRO A 14 15.43 -2.34 0.00
N HIS A 15 14.95 -2.97 1.06
CA HIS A 15 15.02 -2.39 2.40
C HIS A 15 16.48 -2.33 2.89
N THR A 16 16.98 -1.12 3.12
CA THR A 16 18.33 -0.87 3.64
C THR A 16 18.38 -0.73 5.16
N ASP A 17 17.27 -0.32 5.77
CA ASP A 17 17.14 -0.17 7.22
C ASP A 17 17.01 -1.53 7.94
N PRO A 18 17.76 -1.78 9.04
CA PRO A 18 17.75 -3.06 9.75
C PRO A 18 16.37 -3.51 10.26
N VAL A 19 15.50 -2.58 10.69
CA VAL A 19 14.16 -2.94 11.18
C VAL A 19 13.32 -3.44 10.01
N MET A 20 13.31 -2.72 8.90
CA MET A 20 12.57 -3.12 7.70
C MET A 20 13.10 -4.41 7.06
N ARG A 21 14.35 -4.78 7.28
CA ARG A 21 14.86 -6.11 6.86
C ARG A 21 14.26 -7.28 7.64
N ILE A 22 13.70 -7.03 8.84
CA ILE A 22 13.09 -8.05 9.69
C ILE A 22 11.58 -8.10 9.46
N ILE A 23 10.92 -6.94 9.41
CA ILE A 23 9.45 -6.85 9.35
C ILE A 23 8.90 -6.57 7.95
N GLY A 24 9.74 -6.13 7.02
CA GLY A 24 9.35 -5.80 5.66
C GLY A 24 9.07 -7.06 4.83
N VAL A 25 8.08 -6.97 3.94
CA VAL A 25 7.69 -8.07 3.04
C VAL A 25 7.99 -7.67 1.60
N GLY A 26 9.03 -8.30 1.04
CA GLY A 26 9.54 -7.99 -0.28
C GLY A 26 10.27 -6.64 -0.33
N ASP A 27 10.44 -6.11 -1.53
CA ASP A 27 10.99 -4.77 -1.74
C ASP A 27 9.92 -3.69 -1.57
N LEU A 28 10.38 -2.46 -1.34
CA LEU A 28 9.58 -1.25 -1.46
C LEU A 28 9.25 -1.01 -2.94
N GLU A 29 7.98 -1.04 -3.31
CA GLU A 29 7.55 -0.87 -4.71
C GLU A 29 7.31 0.61 -5.03
N LEU A 30 7.72 1.06 -6.21
CA LEU A 30 7.52 2.44 -6.67
C LEU A 30 6.46 2.48 -7.76
N TYR A 31 5.44 3.32 -7.56
CA TYR A 31 4.34 3.48 -8.50
C TYR A 31 4.28 4.91 -9.01
N ARG A 32 4.26 5.08 -10.33
CA ARG A 32 3.85 6.34 -10.96
C ARG A 32 2.32 6.39 -10.97
N VAL A 33 1.76 7.44 -10.39
CA VAL A 33 0.32 7.62 -10.24
C VAL A 33 -0.22 8.76 -11.10
N SER A 34 -1.43 8.57 -11.63
CA SER A 34 -2.17 9.58 -12.38
C SER A 34 -3.67 9.47 -12.06
N PRO A 35 -4.32 10.50 -11.48
CA PRO A 35 -3.77 11.80 -11.10
C PRO A 35 -2.70 11.70 -9.98
N PRO A 36 -1.99 12.79 -9.65
CA PRO A 36 -1.05 12.80 -8.53
C PRO A 36 -1.75 12.56 -7.19
N LEU A 37 -1.20 11.70 -6.34
CA LEU A 37 -1.71 11.47 -4.99
C LEU A 37 -1.08 12.50 -4.05
N CYS A 38 -1.90 13.41 -3.48
CA CYS A 38 -1.41 14.49 -2.61
C CYS A 38 -0.27 15.33 -3.22
N GLY A 39 -0.29 15.51 -4.55
CA GLY A 39 0.76 16.24 -5.28
C GLY A 39 1.95 15.39 -5.73
N TYR A 40 2.06 14.14 -5.28
CA TYR A 40 3.13 13.23 -5.68
C TYR A 40 2.75 12.45 -6.95
N HIS A 41 3.61 12.53 -7.96
CA HIS A 41 3.48 11.75 -9.19
C HIS A 41 4.05 10.34 -9.07
N VAL A 42 4.93 10.12 -8.09
CA VAL A 42 5.49 8.82 -7.75
C VAL A 42 5.28 8.61 -6.26
N ILE A 43 4.83 7.41 -5.89
CA ILE A 43 4.66 7.00 -4.51
C ILE A 43 5.43 5.70 -4.28
N ALA A 44 5.84 5.48 -3.05
CA ALA A 44 6.43 4.24 -2.60
C ALA A 44 5.41 3.46 -1.76
N ALA A 45 5.26 2.17 -2.03
CA ALA A 45 4.43 1.24 -1.29
C ALA A 45 5.31 0.28 -0.49
N GLN A 46 5.29 0.44 0.83
CA GLN A 46 6.02 -0.40 1.79
C GLN A 46 5.08 -1.43 2.38
N ARG A 47 5.45 -2.70 2.31
CA ARG A 47 4.70 -3.77 2.98
C ARG A 47 5.41 -4.22 4.24
N THR A 48 4.68 -4.41 5.31
CA THR A 48 5.15 -5.06 6.54
C THR A 48 4.24 -6.21 6.91
N THR A 49 4.76 -7.18 7.67
CA THR A 49 3.95 -8.30 8.17
C THR A 49 2.80 -7.80 9.03
N TRP A 50 1.60 -8.34 8.82
CA TRP A 50 0.41 -7.98 9.59
C TRP A 50 -0.17 -9.15 10.38
N ALA A 51 -0.54 -8.89 11.63
CA ALA A 51 -1.28 -9.83 12.46
C ALA A 51 -2.77 -9.79 12.05
N MET A 52 -3.15 -10.69 11.15
CA MET A 52 -4.51 -10.77 10.61
C MET A 52 -5.57 -10.85 11.72
N ARG A 53 -6.64 -10.09 11.57
CA ARG A 53 -7.77 -10.12 12.50
C ARG A 53 -8.50 -11.47 12.41
N ALA A 54 -8.93 -11.99 13.56
CA ALA A 54 -9.81 -13.15 13.59
C ALA A 54 -11.16 -12.82 12.94
N GLN A 55 -11.69 -13.75 12.13
CA GLN A 55 -13.03 -13.65 11.58
C GLN A 55 -14.01 -14.45 12.44
N TYR A 56 -15.10 -13.81 12.84
CA TYR A 56 -16.22 -14.45 13.51
C TYR A 56 -17.29 -14.84 12.49
N ILE A 57 -17.76 -16.09 12.56
CA ILE A 57 -18.84 -16.61 11.73
C ILE A 57 -20.09 -16.69 12.61
N HIS A 58 -21.07 -15.84 12.33
CA HIS A 58 -22.35 -15.81 13.01
C HIS A 58 -23.17 -17.08 12.71
N PRO A 59 -24.14 -17.45 13.57
CA PRO A 59 -24.99 -18.62 13.34
C PRO A 59 -25.80 -18.59 12.02
N ASP A 60 -26.05 -17.40 11.48
CA ASP A 60 -26.72 -17.18 10.19
C ASP A 60 -25.77 -17.27 8.98
N GLY A 61 -24.49 -17.57 9.21
CA GLY A 61 -23.45 -17.68 8.19
C GLY A 61 -22.74 -16.38 7.84
N ARG A 62 -23.12 -15.25 8.43
CA ARG A 62 -22.46 -13.95 8.21
C ARG A 62 -21.06 -13.95 8.81
N ILE A 63 -20.08 -13.40 8.08
CA ILE A 63 -18.68 -13.30 8.53
C ILE A 63 -18.35 -11.86 8.91
N GLU A 64 -17.72 -11.66 10.08
CA GLU A 64 -17.23 -10.36 10.54
C GLU A 64 -15.75 -10.42 10.98
N PRO A 65 -14.87 -9.56 10.43
CA PRO A 65 -15.12 -8.64 9.33
C PRO A 65 -15.41 -9.39 8.01
N ALA A 66 -16.28 -8.79 7.19
CA ALA A 66 -16.77 -9.41 5.95
C ALA A 66 -15.66 -9.68 4.93
N GLU A 67 -14.67 -8.78 4.86
CA GLU A 67 -13.48 -9.00 4.05
C GLU A 67 -12.32 -9.47 4.93
N PRO A 68 -11.63 -10.57 4.56
CA PRO A 68 -10.42 -11.00 5.23
C PRO A 68 -9.28 -10.00 5.01
N ASP A 69 -8.38 -9.96 5.98
CA ASP A 69 -7.11 -9.25 5.88
C ASP A 69 -6.16 -9.97 4.93
N ASP A 70 -5.34 -9.22 4.21
CA ASP A 70 -4.10 -9.72 3.64
C ASP A 70 -3.07 -9.95 4.77
N PRO A 71 -2.09 -10.85 4.60
CA PRO A 71 -1.03 -11.09 5.61
C PRO A 71 0.00 -9.94 5.70
N VAL A 72 -0.33 -8.76 5.16
CA VAL A 72 0.54 -7.59 5.11
C VAL A 72 -0.25 -6.31 5.41
N SER A 73 0.44 -5.32 5.98
CA SER A 73 0.02 -3.91 6.00
C SER A 73 0.78 -3.17 4.91
N THR A 74 0.14 -2.21 4.24
CA THR A 74 0.78 -1.38 3.23
C THR A 74 0.75 0.09 3.64
N ASP A 75 1.94 0.67 3.78
CA ASP A 75 2.14 2.11 3.95
C ASP A 75 2.53 2.76 2.62
N LEU A 76 1.93 3.91 2.33
CA LEU A 76 2.21 4.71 1.15
C LEU A 76 3.01 5.96 1.54
N TYR A 77 4.04 6.28 0.77
CA TYR A 77 4.89 7.44 0.98
C TYR A 77 5.08 8.22 -0.31
N GLY A 78 5.25 9.54 -0.20
CA GLY A 78 5.57 10.38 -1.35
C GLY A 78 7.02 10.14 -1.80
N VAL A 79 7.26 10.23 -3.11
CA VAL A 79 8.64 10.22 -3.66
C VAL A 79 8.90 11.56 -4.32
N THR A 80 10.01 12.20 -3.93
CA THR A 80 10.44 13.52 -4.39
C THR A 80 11.84 13.47 -4.96
N GLY A 81 12.21 14.57 -5.63
CA GLY A 81 13.57 14.79 -6.12
C GLY A 81 13.98 13.86 -7.27
N GLU A 82 15.08 14.22 -7.92
CA GLU A 82 15.65 13.42 -9.02
C GLU A 82 16.31 12.13 -8.53
N GLY A 83 16.62 12.05 -7.23
CA GLY A 83 17.26 10.90 -6.58
C GLY A 83 16.27 9.89 -5.99
N LEU A 84 14.97 10.02 -6.25
CA LEU A 84 13.90 9.17 -5.68
C LEU A 84 13.92 9.17 -4.14
N GLN A 85 14.04 10.35 -3.54
CA GLN A 85 13.97 10.53 -2.09
C GLN A 85 12.55 10.22 -1.60
N ILE A 86 12.44 9.23 -0.70
CA ILE A 86 11.15 8.88 -0.08
C ILE A 86 10.89 9.83 1.07
N ASP A 87 9.80 10.57 0.97
CA ASP A 87 9.29 11.42 2.04
C ASP A 87 8.61 10.54 3.09
N ARG A 88 9.33 10.29 4.20
CA ARG A 88 8.89 9.40 5.28
C ARG A 88 8.27 10.13 6.46
N ASP A 89 8.17 11.46 6.41
CA ASP A 89 7.67 12.26 7.53
C ASP A 89 6.17 12.05 7.77
N ALA A 90 5.42 11.74 6.72
CA ALA A 90 4.01 11.39 6.80
C ALA A 90 3.61 10.28 5.83
N LYS A 91 2.78 9.35 6.32
CA LYS A 91 2.11 8.37 5.47
C LYS A 91 1.07 9.08 4.60
N LEU A 92 1.02 8.74 3.32
CA LEU A 92 -0.01 9.22 2.41
C LEU A 92 -1.37 8.58 2.74
N PRO A 93 -2.49 9.27 2.43
CA PRO A 93 -3.82 8.71 2.53
C PRO A 93 -3.94 7.40 1.76
N GLY A 94 -4.66 6.45 2.33
CA GLY A 94 -4.84 5.11 1.76
C GLY A 94 -3.94 4.03 2.35
N SER A 95 -2.88 4.40 3.08
CA SER A 95 -2.11 3.46 3.90
C SER A 95 -3.06 2.64 4.79
N ALA A 96 -2.92 1.32 4.77
CA ALA A 96 -3.91 0.43 5.36
C ALA A 96 -3.31 -0.90 5.88
N ASP A 97 -3.69 -1.24 7.11
CA ASP A 97 -3.39 -2.53 7.72
C ASP A 97 -4.24 -3.65 7.14
N GLY A 98 -3.66 -4.86 7.04
CA GLY A 98 -4.33 -6.03 6.47
C GLY A 98 -4.71 -5.84 5.01
N ARG A 99 -3.98 -5.00 4.26
CA ARG A 99 -4.21 -4.71 2.85
C ARG A 99 -2.91 -4.80 2.08
N ASN A 100 -2.91 -5.60 1.03
CA ASN A 100 -1.84 -5.61 0.03
C ASN A 100 -1.89 -4.34 -0.84
N VAL A 101 -0.81 -4.06 -1.58
CA VAL A 101 -0.66 -2.85 -2.40
C VAL A 101 -1.83 -2.62 -3.35
N ALA A 102 -2.32 -3.68 -4.01
CA ALA A 102 -3.43 -3.56 -4.95
C ALA A 102 -4.73 -3.14 -4.26
N ARG A 103 -5.07 -3.74 -3.11
CA ARG A 103 -6.26 -3.38 -2.34
C ARG A 103 -6.14 -2.02 -1.66
N THR A 104 -4.95 -1.66 -1.20
CA THR A 104 -4.63 -0.32 -0.66
C THR A 104 -4.87 0.76 -1.71
N LEU A 105 -4.29 0.61 -2.90
CA LEU A 105 -4.47 1.54 -4.02
C LEU A 105 -5.92 1.59 -4.52
N ALA A 106 -6.59 0.43 -4.63
CA ALA A 106 -8.00 0.39 -4.99
C ALA A 106 -8.89 1.12 -3.97
N GLY A 107 -8.57 1.02 -2.68
CA GLY A 107 -9.28 1.71 -1.60
C GLY A 107 -9.28 3.24 -1.73
N ILE A 108 -8.29 3.81 -2.42
CA ILE A 108 -8.19 5.25 -2.73
C ILE A 108 -8.44 5.57 -4.20
N GLY A 109 -9.06 4.66 -4.95
CA GLY A 109 -9.52 4.93 -6.31
C GLY A 109 -8.47 4.79 -7.40
N TYR A 110 -7.35 4.08 -7.15
CA TYR A 110 -6.34 3.78 -8.17
C TYR A 110 -6.38 2.31 -8.59
N ARG A 111 -6.23 2.09 -9.89
CA ARG A 111 -6.06 0.75 -10.47
C ARG A 111 -4.62 0.54 -10.91
N ILE A 112 -4.05 -0.61 -10.57
CA ILE A 112 -2.74 -1.03 -11.09
C ILE A 112 -2.88 -1.46 -12.55
N ILE A 113 -1.94 -1.02 -13.41
CA ILE A 113 -1.83 -1.40 -14.84
C ILE A 113 -0.47 -1.98 -15.20
#